data_AF-A0A9D5ZGR4-F1
#
_entry.id   AF-A0A9D5ZGR4-F1
#
_cell.length_a   1.000
_cell.length_b   1.000
_cell.length_c   1.000
_cell.angle_alpha   90.00
_cell.angle_beta   90.00
_cell.angle_gamma   90.00
#
_symmetry.space_group_name_H-M   'P 1'
#
loop_
_entity.id
_entity.type
_entity.pdbx_description
1 polymer ?
#
loop_
_entity_poly.entity_id
_entity_poly.type
_entity_poly.pdbx_seq_one_letter_code
_entity_poly.pdbx_strand_id
1 'polypeptide(L)'
;MHRVDNGTAAAARPASTAPGPNPDGFFTDGNPAGGVPATTVDAEWLNMAQEELASVIIAAGLTPDKSDNTQLSQAITSMIQSGSHAVVINSAVFNAAVADGDVVRWSGAEFVEALADGTASNRAVGVADVTNGKVIAFGETSAGLFAGLTPGARYYLDGSTAGAIADTAPTDGIYIGIAKS
;
A
#
# COMPACT_ATOMS: atom_id res chain seq x y z
N MET A 1 9.00 -16.65 3.82
CA MET A 1 9.55 -17.50 4.89
C MET A 1 9.68 -18.87 4.28
N HIS A 2 10.91 -19.24 3.99
CA HIS A 2 11.21 -20.59 3.58
C HIS A 2 10.99 -21.54 4.76
N ARG A 3 10.41 -22.72 4.49
CA ARG A 3 10.18 -23.74 5.51
C ARG A 3 11.49 -24.39 5.94
N VAL A 4 11.51 -25.02 7.12
CA VAL A 4 12.65 -25.86 7.52
C VAL A 4 12.90 -26.97 6.50
N ASP A 5 14.17 -27.16 6.11
CA ASP A 5 14.60 -28.06 5.03
C ASP A 5 15.82 -28.91 5.41
N ASN A 6 16.11 -29.01 6.71
CA ASN A 6 17.21 -29.85 7.20
C ASN A 6 16.88 -31.35 7.04
N GLY A 7 17.88 -32.22 7.19
CA GLY A 7 17.71 -33.67 6.99
C GLY A 7 16.74 -34.36 7.97
N THR A 8 16.28 -33.65 9.00
CA THR A 8 15.28 -34.14 9.97
C THR A 8 13.88 -33.56 9.75
N ALA A 9 13.70 -32.69 8.74
CA ALA A 9 12.42 -32.09 8.43
C ALA A 9 11.42 -33.16 7.96
N ALA A 10 10.19 -33.09 8.47
CA ALA A 10 9.12 -33.97 8.01
C ALA A 10 8.73 -33.65 6.56
N ALA A 11 8.48 -34.67 5.75
CA ALA A 11 8.10 -34.51 4.33
C ALA A 11 6.71 -33.87 4.12
N ALA A 12 5.87 -33.87 5.16
CA ALA A 12 4.57 -33.23 5.17
C ALA A 12 4.28 -32.67 6.56
N ARG A 13 3.39 -31.67 6.65
CA ARG A 13 2.96 -31.10 7.93
C ARG A 13 2.31 -32.21 8.78
N PRO A 14 2.81 -32.46 10.00
CA PRO A 14 2.16 -33.39 10.93
C PRO A 14 0.70 -33.00 11.19
N ALA A 15 -0.14 -33.99 11.47
CA ALA A 15 -1.54 -33.75 11.82
C ALA A 15 -1.63 -32.93 13.12
N SER A 16 -2.59 -32.00 13.15
CA SER A 16 -2.84 -31.18 14.34
C SER A 16 -3.41 -32.04 15.48
N THR A 17 -2.98 -31.76 16.70
CA THR A 17 -3.44 -32.49 17.89
C THR A 17 -4.62 -31.79 18.56
N ALA A 18 -5.33 -32.49 19.45
CA ALA A 18 -6.43 -31.90 20.21
C ALA A 18 -5.90 -30.83 21.18
N PRO A 19 -6.69 -29.78 21.50
CA PRO A 19 -6.27 -28.75 22.45
C PRO A 19 -5.79 -29.34 23.77
N GLY A 20 -4.66 -28.83 24.25
CA GLY A 20 -4.07 -29.24 25.52
C GLY A 20 -4.92 -28.82 26.73
N PRO A 21 -4.50 -29.20 27.94
CA PRO A 21 -5.25 -28.92 29.18
C PRO A 21 -5.42 -27.42 29.49
N ASN A 22 -4.63 -26.54 28.86
CA ASN A 22 -4.70 -25.09 29.00
C ASN A 22 -4.71 -24.43 27.60
N PRO A 23 -5.87 -24.33 26.94
CA PRO A 23 -5.96 -23.97 25.52
C PRO A 23 -5.59 -22.51 25.18
N ASP A 24 -5.51 -21.61 26.16
CA ASP A 24 -5.15 -20.19 25.98
C ASP A 24 -4.01 -19.74 26.91
N GLY A 25 -3.05 -20.64 27.16
CA GLY A 25 -1.91 -20.36 28.04
C GLY A 25 -0.84 -19.46 27.41
N PHE A 26 -0.02 -18.83 28.26
CA PHE A 26 1.16 -18.08 27.85
C PHE A 26 2.45 -18.86 28.14
N PHE A 27 3.53 -18.53 27.43
CA PHE A 27 4.86 -19.08 27.71
C PHE A 27 5.35 -18.67 29.11
N THR A 28 6.02 -19.61 29.79
CA THR A 28 6.67 -19.39 31.09
C THR A 28 8.03 -20.07 31.13
N ASP A 29 9.01 -19.41 31.74
CA ASP A 29 10.32 -20.02 32.07
C ASP A 29 10.21 -21.05 33.20
N GLY A 30 9.02 -21.19 33.79
CA GLY A 30 8.78 -21.99 34.97
C GLY A 30 9.42 -21.36 36.21
N ASN A 31 9.48 -22.15 37.29
CA ASN A 31 10.16 -21.80 38.52
C ASN A 31 10.67 -23.11 39.15
N PRO A 32 11.95 -23.46 38.97
CA PRO A 32 12.52 -24.69 39.52
C PRO A 32 12.43 -24.76 41.06
N ALA A 33 12.61 -23.62 41.74
CA ALA A 33 12.51 -23.56 43.20
C ALA A 33 11.07 -23.78 43.71
N GLY A 34 10.08 -23.43 42.88
CA GLY A 34 8.66 -23.66 43.13
C GLY A 34 8.08 -24.94 42.52
N GLY A 35 8.91 -25.76 41.86
CA GLY A 35 8.45 -26.98 41.16
C GLY A 35 7.57 -26.72 39.93
N VAL A 36 7.60 -25.52 39.35
CA VAL A 36 6.84 -25.18 38.13
C VAL A 36 7.74 -25.43 36.91
N PRO A 37 7.38 -26.33 35.98
CA PRO A 37 8.16 -26.56 34.78
C PRO A 37 8.04 -25.39 33.79
N ALA A 38 9.08 -25.21 32.96
CA ALA A 38 9.03 -24.30 31.82
C ALA A 38 8.11 -24.83 30.72
N THR A 39 7.59 -23.94 29.88
CA THR A 39 6.83 -24.34 28.69
C THR A 39 7.74 -25.10 27.72
N THR A 40 7.28 -26.27 27.26
CA THR A 40 7.93 -26.98 26.16
C THR A 40 7.34 -26.53 24.84
N VAL A 41 8.16 -25.99 23.94
CA VAL A 41 7.74 -25.62 22.58
C VAL A 41 7.81 -26.85 21.69
N ASP A 42 6.68 -27.27 21.15
CA ASP A 42 6.59 -28.43 20.28
C ASP A 42 6.72 -28.07 18.78
N ALA A 43 6.85 -29.11 17.96
CA ALA A 43 6.92 -28.96 16.52
C ALA A 43 5.61 -28.43 15.92
N GLU A 44 4.47 -28.69 16.55
CA GLU A 44 3.17 -28.21 16.06
C GLU A 44 3.11 -26.69 16.14
N TRP A 45 3.51 -26.11 17.27
CA TRP A 45 3.59 -24.66 17.48
C TRP A 45 4.55 -23.99 16.50
N LEU A 46 5.76 -24.53 16.33
CA LEU A 46 6.74 -23.99 15.37
C LEU A 46 6.24 -24.07 13.92
N ASN A 47 5.60 -25.17 13.54
CA ASN A 47 5.01 -25.29 12.21
C ASN A 47 3.84 -24.33 12.03
N MET A 48 2.98 -24.12 13.02
CA MET A 48 1.91 -23.12 12.94
C MET A 48 2.46 -21.72 12.68
N ALA A 49 3.43 -21.27 13.47
CA ALA A 49 4.07 -19.97 13.27
C ALA A 49 4.74 -19.85 11.88
N GLN A 50 5.44 -20.90 11.44
CA GLN A 50 6.05 -20.94 10.11
C GLN A 50 5.00 -20.85 8.99
N GLU A 51 3.90 -21.61 9.09
CA GLU A 51 2.86 -21.63 8.06
C GLU A 51 2.07 -20.32 8.01
N GLU A 52 1.81 -19.66 9.13
CA GLU A 52 1.17 -18.33 9.14
C GLU A 52 2.03 -17.31 8.39
N LEU A 53 3.34 -17.25 8.70
CA LEU A 53 4.26 -16.33 8.04
C LEU A 53 4.48 -16.68 6.55
N ALA A 54 4.57 -17.96 6.22
CA ALA A 54 4.69 -18.40 4.83
C ALA A 54 3.42 -18.09 4.03
N SER A 55 2.23 -18.26 4.64
CA SER A 55 0.95 -18.01 3.99
C SER A 55 0.77 -16.55 3.61
N VAL A 56 1.21 -15.59 4.46
CA VAL A 56 1.18 -14.15 4.12
C VAL A 56 2.02 -13.86 2.88
N ILE A 57 3.20 -14.47 2.77
CA ILE A 57 4.13 -14.25 1.66
C ILE A 57 3.60 -14.85 0.36
N ILE A 58 3.04 -16.05 0.43
CA ILE A 58 2.39 -16.70 -0.71
C ILE A 58 1.14 -15.92 -1.15
N ALA A 59 0.34 -15.42 -0.20
CA ALA A 59 -0.85 -14.62 -0.49
C ALA A 59 -0.51 -13.29 -1.18
N ALA A 60 0.66 -12.72 -0.89
CA ALA A 60 1.20 -11.55 -1.61
C ALA A 60 1.80 -11.89 -2.98
N GLY A 61 1.72 -13.16 -3.43
CA GLY A 61 2.24 -13.60 -4.73
C GLY A 61 3.77 -13.82 -4.77
N LEU A 62 4.45 -13.75 -3.62
CA LEU A 62 5.88 -13.98 -3.52
C LEU A 62 6.18 -15.48 -3.35
N THR A 63 7.27 -15.95 -3.94
CA THR A 63 7.76 -17.31 -3.73
C THR A 63 8.73 -17.33 -2.55
N PRO A 64 8.53 -18.17 -1.52
CA PRO A 64 9.45 -18.27 -0.39
C PRO A 64 10.90 -18.55 -0.81
N ASP A 65 11.84 -17.77 -0.29
CA ASP A 65 13.27 -17.86 -0.55
C ASP A 65 14.02 -17.92 0.79
N LYS A 66 14.95 -18.86 0.90
CA LYS A 66 15.77 -19.06 2.11
C LYS A 66 16.83 -17.98 2.27
N SER A 67 17.26 -17.38 1.17
CA SER A 67 18.30 -16.35 1.14
C SER A 67 17.77 -14.94 1.44
N ASP A 68 16.45 -14.74 1.39
CA ASP A 68 15.80 -13.45 1.63
C ASP A 68 15.05 -13.44 2.97
N ASN A 69 15.55 -12.65 3.92
CA ASN A 69 14.93 -12.44 5.23
C ASN A 69 13.97 -11.23 5.25
N THR A 70 13.74 -10.57 4.12
CA THR A 70 12.89 -9.38 3.98
C THR A 70 11.53 -9.69 3.35
N GLN A 71 11.28 -10.93 2.93
CA GLN A 71 10.05 -11.33 2.22
C GLN A 71 8.76 -11.00 2.99
N LEU A 72 8.75 -11.11 4.32
CA LEU A 72 7.56 -10.79 5.11
C LEU A 72 7.25 -9.29 5.03
N SER A 73 8.26 -8.43 5.14
CA SER A 73 8.08 -6.99 4.97
C SER A 73 7.64 -6.65 3.56
N GLN A 74 8.25 -7.26 2.53
CA GLN A 74 7.84 -7.07 1.13
C GLN A 74 6.37 -7.45 0.92
N ALA A 75 5.94 -8.60 1.46
CA ALA A 75 4.57 -9.07 1.37
C ALA A 75 3.58 -8.09 2.03
N ILE A 76 3.88 -7.64 3.26
CA ILE A 76 3.03 -6.67 3.98
C ILE A 76 2.94 -5.36 3.21
N THR A 77 4.06 -4.82 2.73
CA THR A 77 4.08 -3.59 1.91
C THR A 77 3.22 -3.76 0.66
N SER A 78 3.36 -4.86 -0.06
CA SER A 78 2.57 -5.14 -1.27
C SER A 78 1.07 -5.24 -0.96
N MET A 79 0.69 -5.94 0.11
CA MET A 79 -0.72 -6.08 0.51
C MET A 79 -1.33 -4.73 0.91
N ILE A 80 -0.59 -3.88 1.62
CA ILE A 80 -1.03 -2.51 1.97
C ILE A 80 -1.20 -1.64 0.72
N GLN A 81 -0.26 -1.71 -0.23
CA GLN A 81 -0.34 -1.00 -1.51
C GLN A 81 -1.57 -1.45 -2.32
N SER A 82 -1.82 -2.75 -2.41
CA SER A 82 -3.01 -3.29 -3.09
C SER A 82 -4.34 -2.87 -2.45
N GLY A 83 -4.33 -2.53 -1.16
CA GLY A 83 -5.48 -1.98 -0.44
C GLY A 83 -5.66 -0.46 -0.60
N SER A 84 -4.71 0.23 -1.25
CA SER A 84 -4.83 1.66 -1.56
C SER A 84 -5.77 1.84 -2.75
N HIS A 85 -7.07 1.85 -2.48
CA HIS A 85 -8.09 2.14 -3.47
C HIS A 85 -7.84 3.51 -4.10
N ALA A 86 -7.46 3.51 -5.37
CA ALA A 86 -7.48 4.72 -6.16
C ALA A 86 -8.91 4.98 -6.66
N VAL A 87 -9.42 6.19 -6.50
CA VAL A 87 -10.62 6.61 -7.24
C VAL A 87 -10.16 7.19 -8.56
N VAL A 88 -10.48 6.44 -9.60
CA VAL A 88 -10.08 6.71 -10.97
C VAL A 88 -11.33 6.80 -11.83
N ILE A 89 -11.41 7.87 -12.60
CA ILE A 89 -12.36 8.00 -13.70
C ILE A 89 -11.69 7.43 -14.94
N ASN A 90 -12.20 6.31 -15.45
CA ASN A 90 -11.66 5.66 -16.65
C ASN A 90 -12.31 6.23 -17.92
N SER A 91 -11.62 6.06 -19.06
CA SER A 91 -12.09 6.53 -20.37
C SER A 91 -12.40 8.03 -20.39
N ALA A 92 -11.54 8.81 -19.73
CA ALA A 92 -11.65 10.25 -19.67
C ALA A 92 -11.40 10.88 -21.05
N VAL A 93 -12.25 11.82 -21.43
CA VAL A 93 -12.07 12.64 -22.63
C VAL A 93 -11.39 13.93 -22.21
N PHE A 94 -10.23 14.22 -22.78
CA PHE A 94 -9.42 15.38 -22.45
C PHE A 94 -9.46 16.42 -23.57
N ASN A 95 -9.49 17.68 -23.17
CA ASN A 95 -9.18 18.77 -24.08
C ASN A 95 -7.72 18.69 -24.53
N ALA A 96 -7.44 19.15 -25.75
CA ALA A 96 -6.10 19.08 -26.36
C ALA A 96 -4.99 19.80 -25.58
N ALA A 97 -5.32 20.75 -24.69
CA ALA A 97 -4.33 21.42 -23.85
C ALA A 97 -3.85 20.57 -22.67
N VAL A 98 -4.65 19.59 -22.20
CA VAL A 98 -4.33 18.79 -21.01
C VAL A 98 -3.21 17.80 -21.32
N ALA A 99 -2.22 17.75 -20.44
CA ALA A 99 -1.12 16.81 -20.42
C ALA A 99 -1.14 15.90 -19.17
N ASP A 100 -0.28 14.88 -19.18
CA ASP A 100 -0.05 14.02 -18.01
C ASP A 100 0.46 14.85 -16.83
N GLY A 101 -0.16 14.67 -15.66
CA GLY A 101 0.20 15.38 -14.44
C GLY A 101 -0.60 16.66 -14.19
N ASP A 102 -1.38 17.13 -15.16
CA ASP A 102 -2.20 18.32 -14.98
C ASP A 102 -3.39 18.06 -14.06
N VAL A 103 -3.65 18.99 -13.15
CA VAL A 103 -4.88 19.03 -12.37
C VAL A 103 -6.02 19.47 -13.28
N VAL A 104 -7.07 18.66 -13.36
CA VAL A 104 -8.21 18.88 -14.25
C VAL A 104 -9.52 19.08 -13.50
N ARG A 105 -10.44 19.76 -14.18
CA ARG A 105 -11.84 19.89 -13.80
C ARG A 105 -12.74 19.38 -14.92
N TRP A 106 -13.99 19.07 -14.58
CA TRP A 106 -15.00 18.76 -15.58
C TRP A 106 -15.61 20.04 -16.17
N SER A 107 -15.57 20.19 -17.49
CA SER A 107 -16.20 21.34 -18.18
C SER A 107 -17.70 21.17 -18.42
N GLY A 108 -18.20 19.94 -18.37
CA GLY A 108 -19.54 19.56 -18.83
C GLY A 108 -19.52 18.58 -20.01
N ALA A 109 -18.42 18.52 -20.75
CA ALA A 109 -18.25 17.64 -21.92
C ALA A 109 -16.89 16.90 -21.94
N GLU A 110 -15.84 17.55 -21.46
CA GLU A 110 -14.49 17.00 -21.39
C GLU A 110 -13.74 17.52 -20.15
N PHE A 111 -12.66 16.85 -19.79
CA PHE A 111 -11.73 17.32 -18.77
C PHE A 111 -10.82 18.40 -19.34
N VAL A 112 -10.74 19.51 -18.63
CA VAL A 112 -9.92 20.69 -18.96
C VAL A 112 -9.06 21.04 -17.76
N GLU A 113 -7.96 21.76 -17.98
CA GLU A 113 -7.09 22.24 -16.90
C GLU A 113 -7.89 23.06 -15.87
N ALA A 114 -7.62 22.80 -14.59
CA ALA A 114 -8.10 23.59 -13.47
C ALA A 114 -7.13 24.74 -13.19
N LEU A 115 -7.62 25.80 -12.53
CA LEU A 115 -6.81 26.95 -12.12
C LEU A 115 -7.36 27.50 -10.81
N ALA A 116 -6.52 27.82 -9.84
CA ALA A 116 -6.94 28.43 -8.57
C ALA A 116 -7.10 29.96 -8.69
N ASP A 117 -8.08 30.41 -9.46
CA ASP A 117 -8.37 31.83 -9.78
C ASP A 117 -9.62 32.42 -9.09
N GLY A 118 -10.28 31.65 -8.23
CA GLY A 118 -11.49 32.03 -7.50
C GLY A 118 -12.77 31.88 -8.31
N THR A 119 -12.69 31.35 -9.54
CA THR A 119 -13.84 31.17 -10.43
C THR A 119 -14.32 29.72 -10.46
N ALA A 120 -15.10 29.35 -11.48
CA ALA A 120 -15.45 27.96 -11.73
C ALA A 120 -14.24 27.09 -12.11
N SER A 121 -13.12 27.71 -12.55
CA SER A 121 -11.89 27.02 -12.89
C SER A 121 -11.22 26.32 -11.70
N ASN A 122 -11.54 26.76 -10.47
CA ASN A 122 -11.03 26.16 -9.25
C ASN A 122 -11.59 24.76 -9.00
N ARG A 123 -12.64 24.28 -9.68
CA ARG A 123 -13.31 23.01 -9.32
C ARG A 123 -12.53 21.76 -9.76
N ALA A 124 -11.32 21.60 -9.27
CA ALA A 124 -10.46 20.44 -9.52
C ALA A 124 -11.15 19.13 -9.08
N VAL A 125 -11.03 18.12 -9.93
CA VAL A 125 -11.61 16.78 -9.75
C VAL A 125 -10.53 15.73 -9.52
N GLY A 126 -9.35 15.93 -10.10
CA GLY A 126 -8.22 15.02 -9.99
C GLY A 126 -7.09 15.42 -10.94
N VAL A 127 -6.14 14.51 -11.12
CA VAL A 127 -5.01 14.70 -12.03
C VAL A 127 -5.17 13.82 -13.28
N ALA A 128 -4.84 14.37 -14.44
CA ALA A 128 -4.89 13.68 -15.71
C ALA A 128 -3.71 12.72 -15.89
N ASP A 129 -4.05 11.49 -16.29
CA ASP A 129 -3.18 10.53 -16.95
C ASP A 129 -3.76 10.32 -18.35
N VAL A 130 -3.45 11.29 -19.21
CA VAL A 130 -3.87 11.36 -20.62
C VAL A 130 -3.38 10.14 -21.38
N THR A 131 -2.14 9.71 -21.11
CA THR A 131 -1.54 8.52 -21.74
C THR A 131 -2.41 7.27 -21.55
N ASN A 132 -3.01 7.10 -20.36
CA ASN A 132 -3.87 5.96 -20.07
C ASN A 132 -5.37 6.28 -20.12
N GLY A 133 -5.76 7.50 -20.50
CA GLY A 133 -7.16 7.92 -20.58
C GLY A 133 -7.88 7.95 -19.23
N LYS A 134 -7.20 8.41 -18.17
CA LYS A 134 -7.69 8.34 -16.78
C LYS A 134 -7.60 9.68 -16.05
N VAL A 135 -8.54 9.97 -15.18
CA VAL A 135 -8.41 11.02 -14.15
C VAL A 135 -8.32 10.37 -12.78
N ILE A 136 -7.26 10.67 -12.05
CA ILE A 136 -7.00 10.09 -10.72
C ILE A 136 -7.35 11.15 -9.66
N ALA A 137 -8.42 10.89 -8.91
CA ALA A 137 -8.87 11.81 -7.85
C ALA A 137 -8.09 11.60 -6.55
N PHE A 138 -7.74 10.35 -6.24
CA PHE A 138 -6.87 9.98 -5.13
C PHE A 138 -6.32 8.56 -5.32
N GLY A 139 -5.21 8.25 -4.66
CA GLY A 139 -4.64 6.89 -4.58
C GLY A 139 -3.31 6.72 -5.30
N GLU A 140 -2.89 5.47 -5.50
CA GLU A 140 -1.71 5.16 -6.29
C GLU A 140 -1.91 5.55 -7.75
N THR A 141 -0.82 6.01 -8.37
CA THR A 141 -0.83 6.54 -9.74
C THR A 141 0.17 5.79 -10.59
N SER A 142 0.04 5.93 -11.90
CA SER A 142 0.97 5.36 -12.87
C SER A 142 2.39 5.83 -12.58
N ALA A 143 3.36 4.90 -12.68
CA ALA A 143 4.75 5.19 -12.37
C ALA A 143 5.25 6.41 -13.18
N GLY A 144 5.76 7.42 -12.48
CA GLY A 144 6.32 8.63 -13.09
C GLY A 144 5.34 9.78 -13.33
N LEU A 145 4.02 9.60 -13.13
CA LEU A 145 3.03 10.66 -13.33
C LEU A 145 3.32 11.92 -12.47
N PHE A 146 3.88 11.71 -11.28
CA PHE A 146 4.28 12.77 -10.36
C PHE A 146 5.78 12.78 -10.07
N ALA A 147 6.60 12.42 -11.07
CA ALA A 147 8.04 12.49 -10.93
C ALA A 147 8.48 13.92 -10.56
N GLY A 148 9.33 14.04 -9.53
CA GLY A 148 9.88 15.33 -9.09
C GLY A 148 9.17 15.96 -7.89
N LEU A 149 8.04 15.41 -7.40
CA LEU A 149 7.46 15.85 -6.13
C LEU A 149 8.27 15.38 -4.93
N THR A 150 8.27 16.19 -3.88
CA THR A 150 8.97 15.89 -2.63
C THR A 150 8.05 15.08 -1.72
N PRO A 151 8.41 13.83 -1.35
CA PRO A 151 7.61 13.03 -0.42
C PRO A 151 7.35 13.76 0.90
N GLY A 152 6.11 13.73 1.36
CA GLY A 152 5.64 14.40 2.58
C GLY A 152 5.29 15.89 2.42
N ALA A 153 5.62 16.51 1.28
CA ALA A 153 5.23 17.89 1.00
C ALA A 153 3.75 18.00 0.61
N ARG A 154 3.12 19.12 0.99
CA ARG A 154 1.74 19.46 0.60
C ARG A 154 1.75 20.21 -0.73
N TYR A 155 0.80 19.89 -1.59
CA TYR A 155 0.63 20.52 -2.88
C TYR A 155 -0.78 21.08 -3.05
N TYR A 156 -0.86 22.17 -3.80
CA TYR A 156 -2.07 22.94 -4.10
C TYR A 156 -2.22 23.09 -5.61
N LEU A 157 -3.42 23.39 -6.07
CA LEU A 157 -3.67 23.84 -7.44
C LEU A 157 -3.00 25.21 -7.62
N ASP A 158 -2.22 25.38 -8.68
CA ASP A 158 -1.57 26.66 -8.99
C ASP A 158 -2.61 27.73 -9.36
N GLY A 159 -2.34 28.99 -9.00
CA GLY A 159 -3.23 30.12 -9.25
C GLY A 159 -2.91 30.94 -10.50
N SER A 160 -1.83 30.60 -11.20
CA SER A 160 -1.28 31.38 -12.33
C SER A 160 -1.10 30.58 -13.61
N THR A 161 -0.84 29.28 -13.48
CA THR A 161 -0.61 28.33 -14.57
C THR A 161 -1.68 27.26 -14.50
N ALA A 162 -2.53 27.18 -15.52
CA ALA A 162 -3.58 26.17 -15.56
C ALA A 162 -2.97 24.76 -15.57
N GLY A 163 -3.62 23.82 -14.89
CA GLY A 163 -3.16 22.43 -14.78
C GLY A 163 -2.03 22.22 -13.76
N ALA A 164 -1.23 23.24 -13.45
CA ALA A 164 -0.06 23.08 -12.60
C ALA A 164 -0.41 22.86 -11.12
N ILE A 165 0.52 22.21 -10.42
CA ILE A 165 0.55 22.11 -8.96
C ILE A 165 1.62 23.03 -8.38
N ALA A 166 1.31 23.63 -7.24
CA ALA A 166 2.18 24.51 -6.48
C ALA A 166 2.51 23.92 -5.10
N ASP A 167 3.71 24.17 -4.61
CA ASP A 167 4.15 23.81 -3.25
C ASP A 167 3.78 24.86 -2.19
N THR A 168 3.26 26.01 -2.64
CA THR A 168 2.81 27.13 -1.83
C THR A 168 1.35 27.40 -2.14
N ALA A 169 0.51 27.56 -1.11
CA ALA A 169 -0.92 27.80 -1.29
C ALA A 169 -1.19 29.18 -1.94
N PRO A 170 -1.89 29.25 -3.09
CA PRO A 170 -2.38 30.52 -3.62
C PRO A 170 -3.61 31.02 -2.84
N THR A 171 -4.03 32.27 -3.08
CA THR A 171 -5.14 32.94 -2.38
C THR A 171 -6.43 32.13 -2.41
N ASP A 172 -6.79 31.59 -3.57
CA ASP A 172 -7.96 30.73 -3.78
C ASP A 172 -7.56 29.24 -3.89
N GLY A 173 -6.44 28.91 -3.26
CA GLY A 173 -5.74 27.65 -3.42
C GLY A 173 -6.52 26.44 -2.95
N ILE A 174 -6.60 25.45 -3.83
CA ILE A 174 -7.23 24.16 -3.53
C ILE A 174 -6.16 23.15 -3.22
N TYR A 175 -6.31 22.52 -2.06
CA TYR A 175 -5.42 21.47 -1.64
C TYR A 175 -5.62 20.22 -2.52
N ILE A 176 -4.53 19.77 -3.14
CA ILE A 176 -4.52 18.59 -4.02
C ILE A 176 -4.11 17.34 -3.26
N GLY A 177 -3.13 17.46 -2.36
CA GLY A 177 -2.70 16.31 -1.57
C GLY A 177 -1.32 16.45 -0.96
N ILE A 178 -0.85 15.32 -0.40
CA ILE A 178 0.54 15.13 0.03
C ILE A 178 1.15 14.09 -0.89
N ALA A 179 2.33 14.40 -1.44
CA ALA A 179 3.10 13.42 -2.21
C ALA A 179 3.57 12.30 -1.27
N LYS A 180 3.34 11.05 -1.66
CA LYS A 180 3.78 9.87 -0.92
C LYS A 180 4.94 9.21 -1.67
N SER A 181 5.85 8.60 -0.92
CA SER A 181 6.97 7.81 -1.44
C SER A 181 6.50 6.50 -2.07
#